data_AF-A0A358UZS5-F1
#
_entry.id   AF-A0A358UZS5-F1
#
_cell.length_a   1.000
_cell.length_b   1.000
_cell.length_c   1.000
_cell.angle_alpha   90.00
_cell.angle_beta   90.00
_cell.angle_gamma   90.00
#
_symmetry.space_group_name_H-M   'P 1'
#
loop_
_entity.id
_entity.type
_entity.pdbx_description
1 polymer ?
#
loop_
_entity_poly.entity_id
_entity_poly.type
_entity_poly.pdbx_seq_one_letter_code
_entity_poly.pdbx_strand_id
1 'polypeptide(L)'
;MSLMRIYELSKQLKISNKELLEHLPELGIVAKNHASSIGPDDVKIVIKFFKPETFERKEEAPILEKIKPEIISAPKIVLAPNAKAPTTLPV
;
A
#
# COMPACT_ATOMS: atom_id res chain seq x y z
N MET A 1 -1.02 0.90 -16.96
CA MET A 1 -0.71 -0.44 -16.41
C MET A 1 -0.15 -0.25 -15.01
N SER A 2 -0.72 -0.91 -14.00
CA SER A 2 -0.23 -0.82 -12.62
C SER A 2 0.84 -1.88 -12.37
N LEU A 3 2.01 -1.46 -11.90
CA LEU A 3 3.05 -2.35 -11.39
C LEU A 3 2.73 -2.73 -9.94
N MET A 4 2.98 -3.97 -9.56
CA MET A 4 2.74 -4.45 -8.20
C MET A 4 4.05 -4.75 -7.49
N ARG A 5 4.18 -4.37 -6.22
CA ARG A 5 5.37 -4.72 -5.42
C ARG A 5 5.32 -6.17 -4.95
N ILE A 6 6.49 -6.81 -4.91
CA ILE A 6 6.66 -8.20 -4.47
C ILE A 6 6.15 -8.43 -3.04
N TYR A 7 6.37 -7.46 -2.14
CA TYR A 7 5.83 -7.51 -0.78
C TYR A 7 4.29 -7.62 -0.73
N GLU A 8 3.59 -6.92 -1.62
CA GLU A 8 2.14 -7.00 -1.68
C GLU A 8 1.71 -8.35 -2.25
N LEU A 9 2.45 -8.88 -3.23
CA LEU A 9 2.18 -10.17 -3.84
C LEU A 9 2.38 -11.32 -2.85
N SER A 10 3.48 -11.31 -2.09
CA SER A 10 3.75 -12.33 -1.07
C SER A 10 2.65 -12.37 0.00
N LYS A 11 2.14 -11.22 0.43
CA LYS A 11 0.98 -11.10 1.33
C LYS A 11 -0.28 -11.73 0.77
N GLN A 12 -0.59 -11.50 -0.51
CA GLN A 12 -1.77 -12.11 -1.15
C GLN A 12 -1.64 -13.63 -1.27
N LEU A 13 -0.44 -14.10 -1.58
CA LEU A 13 -0.12 -15.51 -1.67
C LEU A 13 0.02 -16.17 -0.28
N LYS A 14 0.13 -15.38 0.80
CA LYS A 14 0.40 -15.84 2.17
C LYS A 14 1.69 -16.67 2.26
N ILE A 15 2.70 -16.28 1.47
CA ILE A 15 4.03 -16.89 1.47
C ILE A 15 5.06 -15.89 1.99
N SER A 16 6.22 -16.39 2.40
CA SER A 16 7.32 -15.55 2.84
C SER A 16 7.94 -14.78 1.66
N ASN A 17 8.41 -13.55 1.89
CA ASN A 17 9.08 -12.78 0.84
C ASN A 17 10.35 -13.47 0.33
N LYS A 18 11.03 -14.24 1.19
CA LYS A 18 12.21 -15.03 0.84
C LYS A 18 11.85 -16.12 -0.17
N GLU A 19 10.86 -16.94 0.15
CA GLU A 19 10.32 -17.98 -0.75
C GLU A 19 9.94 -17.38 -2.11
N LEU A 20 9.19 -16.27 -2.10
CA LEU A 20 8.81 -15.63 -3.35
C LEU A 20 10.02 -15.18 -4.18
N LEU A 21 11.05 -14.59 -3.55
CA LEU A 21 12.28 -14.20 -4.25
C LEU A 21 13.10 -15.37 -4.77
N GLU A 22 13.03 -16.55 -4.13
CA GLU A 22 13.72 -17.75 -4.58
C GLU A 22 13.07 -18.36 -5.83
N HIS A 23 11.74 -18.28 -5.95
CA HIS A 23 11.00 -18.82 -7.09
C HIS A 23 10.84 -17.85 -8.28
N LEU A 24 10.94 -16.53 -8.05
CA LEU A 24 10.93 -15.52 -9.13
C LEU A 24 11.96 -15.77 -10.26
N PRO A 25 13.24 -16.08 -9.97
CA PRO A 25 14.22 -16.35 -11.03
C PRO A 25 13.93 -17.64 -11.83
N GLU A 26 13.26 -18.64 -11.24
CA GLU A 26 12.83 -19.85 -11.97
C GLU A 26 11.79 -19.53 -13.06
N LEU A 27 11.01 -18.47 -12.84
CA LEU A 27 10.01 -17.96 -13.78
C LEU A 27 10.60 -16.94 -14.78
N GLY A 28 11.92 -16.68 -14.72
CA GLY A 28 12.60 -15.68 -15.55
C GLY A 28 12.40 -14.22 -15.07
N ILE A 29 11.87 -14.02 -13.86
CA ILE A 29 11.58 -12.71 -13.30
C ILE A 29 12.72 -12.26 -12.39
N VAL A 30 13.38 -11.14 -12.73
CA VAL A 30 14.51 -10.63 -11.94
C VAL A 30 14.02 -9.63 -10.89
N ALA A 31 14.04 -10.04 -9.63
CA ALA A 31 13.71 -9.18 -8.49
C ALA A 31 14.92 -9.02 -7.54
N LYS A 32 15.29 -7.77 -7.23
CA LYS A 32 16.44 -7.49 -6.35
C LYS A 32 16.07 -7.46 -4.87
N ASN A 33 14.84 -7.08 -4.54
CA ASN A 33 14.37 -6.92 -3.16
C ASN A 33 12.84 -6.90 -3.08
N HIS A 34 12.28 -6.95 -1.87
CA HIS A 34 10.83 -6.95 -1.62
C HIS A 34 10.09 -5.69 -2.12
N ALA A 35 10.82 -4.59 -2.35
CA ALA A 35 10.28 -3.34 -2.86
C ALA A 35 10.31 -3.25 -4.39
N SER A 36 10.90 -4.25 -5.08
CA SER A 36 10.91 -4.30 -6.53
C SER A 36 9.46 -4.48 -7.04
N SER A 37 9.15 -3.76 -8.11
CA SER A 37 7.82 -3.76 -8.72
C SER A 37 7.85 -4.61 -9.98
N ILE A 38 6.88 -5.49 -10.14
CA ILE A 38 6.78 -6.43 -11.26
C ILE A 38 5.53 -6.14 -12.10
N GLY A 39 5.57 -6.54 -13.36
CA GLY A 39 4.48 -6.34 -14.31
C GLY A 39 3.27 -7.20 -13.97
N PRO A 40 2.07 -6.82 -14.46
CA PRO A 40 0.88 -7.64 -14.27
C PRO A 40 1.06 -9.05 -14.85
N ASP A 41 1.78 -9.20 -15.97
CA ASP A 41 2.04 -10.49 -16.61
C ASP A 41 2.85 -11.42 -15.69
N ASP A 42 3.96 -10.91 -15.15
CA ASP A 42 4.80 -11.59 -14.14
C ASP A 42 3.97 -12.01 -12.92
N VAL A 43 3.12 -11.11 -12.42
CA VAL A 43 2.22 -11.39 -11.29
C VAL A 43 1.30 -12.56 -11.61
N LYS A 44 0.70 -12.61 -12.81
CA LYS A 44 -0.19 -13.71 -13.22
C LYS A 44 0.55 -15.05 -13.18
N ILE A 45 1.78 -15.09 -13.71
CA ILE A 45 2.61 -16.30 -13.75
C ILE A 45 2.90 -16.78 -12.32
N VAL A 46 3.34 -15.87 -11.44
CA VAL A 46 3.66 -16.19 -10.05
C VAL A 46 2.44 -16.69 -9.28
N ILE A 47 1.29 -16.01 -9.41
CA ILE A 47 0.07 -16.46 -8.71
C ILE A 47 -0.36 -17.84 -9.22
N LYS A 48 -0.28 -18.08 -10.53
CA LYS A 48 -0.63 -19.38 -11.11
C LYS A 48 0.28 -20.50 -10.61
N PHE A 49 1.56 -20.21 -10.38
CA PHE A 49 2.53 -21.16 -9.81
C PHE A 49 2.21 -21.51 -8.35
N PHE A 50 1.96 -20.52 -7.49
CA PHE A 50 1.75 -20.73 -6.06
C PHE A 50 0.31 -21.06 -5.65
N LYS A 51 -0.68 -20.60 -6.41
CA LYS A 51 -2.11 -20.77 -6.15
C LYS A 51 -2.89 -20.99 -7.45
N PRO A 52 -2.77 -22.19 -8.06
CA PRO A 52 -3.53 -22.53 -9.25
C PRO A 52 -5.05 -22.43 -9.04
N GLU A 53 -5.55 -22.68 -7.82
CA GLU A 53 -6.99 -22.67 -7.49
C GLU A 53 -7.59 -21.26 -7.31
N THR A 54 -6.77 -20.22 -7.15
CA THR A 54 -7.26 -18.83 -6.92
C THR A 54 -7.42 -18.04 -8.22
N PHE A 55 -6.87 -18.51 -9.33
CA PHE A 55 -6.81 -17.74 -10.57
C PHE A 55 -8.14 -17.65 -11.34
N GLU A 56 -9.15 -18.45 -10.98
CA GLU A 56 -10.46 -18.44 -11.65
C GLU A 56 -11.44 -17.38 -11.10
N ARG A 57 -11.04 -16.58 -10.10
CA ARG A 57 -11.91 -15.55 -9.53
C ARG A 57 -11.11 -14.32 -9.10
N LYS A 58 -10.92 -13.37 -10.02
CA LYS A 58 -10.83 -11.90 -9.80
C LYS A 58 -9.89 -11.23 -10.82
N GLU A 59 -10.36 -11.11 -12.05
CA GLU A 59 -10.07 -9.91 -12.84
C GLU A 59 -11.19 -8.90 -12.54
N GLU A 60 -11.12 -8.21 -11.42
CA GLU A 60 -11.86 -6.96 -11.21
C GLU A 60 -11.29 -6.23 -9.98
N ALA A 61 -10.66 -5.11 -10.26
CA ALA A 61 -9.98 -4.26 -9.31
C ALA A 61 -10.94 -3.70 -8.25
N PRO A 62 -10.60 -3.70 -6.95
CA PRO A 62 -11.17 -2.73 -6.05
C PRO A 62 -10.39 -1.43 -6.25
N ILE A 63 -10.88 -0.59 -7.15
CA ILE A 63 -10.59 0.84 -7.11
C ILE A 63 -10.88 1.35 -5.70
N LEU A 64 -9.93 2.13 -5.19
CA LEU A 64 -10.04 2.86 -3.94
C LEU A 64 -11.37 3.62 -3.89
N GLU A 65 -12.20 3.32 -2.90
CA GLU A 65 -13.04 4.35 -2.29
C GLU A 65 -13.12 4.13 -0.78
N LYS A 66 -12.00 4.38 -0.10
CA LYS A 66 -12.02 4.73 1.33
C LYS A 66 -12.60 6.16 1.45
N ILE A 67 -13.92 6.29 1.32
CA ILE A 67 -14.62 7.43 1.91
C ILE A 67 -14.66 7.23 3.42
N LYS A 68 -13.73 7.89 4.12
CA LYS A 68 -13.83 8.13 5.57
C LYS A 68 -14.99 9.11 5.81
N PRO A 69 -16.02 8.78 6.61
CA PRO A 69 -16.98 9.77 7.06
C PRO A 69 -16.55 10.25 8.45
N GLU A 70 -15.86 11.39 8.58
CA GLU A 70 -15.87 12.15 9.83
C GLU A 70 -15.14 13.49 9.65
N ILE A 71 -15.85 14.61 9.44
CA ILE A 71 -15.69 15.86 10.22
C ILE A 71 -16.99 16.67 10.09
N ILE A 72 -17.99 16.37 10.92
CA ILE A 72 -18.98 17.37 11.32
C ILE A 72 -18.51 17.84 12.69
N SER A 73 -17.78 18.95 12.75
CA SER A 73 -17.54 19.66 14.00
C SER A 73 -17.96 21.11 13.78
N ALA A 74 -19.25 21.35 14.02
CA ALA A 74 -19.81 22.70 14.07
C ALA A 74 -19.28 23.42 15.34
N PRO A 75 -19.03 24.74 15.26
CA PRO A 75 -18.28 25.47 16.26
C PRO A 75 -19.19 26.00 17.39
N LYS A 76 -18.86 25.65 18.63
CA LYS A 76 -19.11 26.41 19.87
C LYS A 76 -18.20 25.77 20.90
N ILE A 77 -17.34 26.49 21.60
CA ILE A 77 -17.70 27.39 22.69
C ILE A 77 -16.68 28.54 22.79
N VAL A 78 -17.24 29.74 22.92
CA VAL A 78 -16.62 30.99 23.37
C VAL A 78 -16.13 30.82 24.80
N LEU A 79 -14.86 31.14 25.08
CA LEU A 79 -14.46 31.73 26.36
C LEU A 79 -13.13 32.49 26.17
N ALA A 80 -13.22 33.82 26.05
CA ALA A 80 -12.14 34.75 26.43
C ALA A 80 -11.96 34.72 27.97
N PRO A 81 -10.94 35.36 28.63
CA PRO A 81 -10.07 36.44 28.13
C PRO A 81 -8.60 36.46 28.65
N ASN A 82 -7.81 37.38 28.07
CA ASN A 82 -6.72 38.18 28.68
C ASN A 82 -5.46 37.50 29.28
N ALA A 83 -4.27 37.83 28.74
CA ALA A 83 -3.27 38.67 29.43
C ALA A 83 -1.84 38.57 28.84
N LYS A 84 -1.28 39.75 28.56
CA LYS A 84 0.14 40.16 28.58
C LYS A 84 1.11 39.73 27.45
N ALA A 85 1.38 40.70 26.58
CA ALA A 85 2.74 41.05 26.08
C ALA A 85 3.70 41.34 27.27
N PRO A 86 5.05 41.36 27.17
CA PRO A 86 5.91 41.87 26.07
C PRO A 86 7.10 40.89 25.75
N THR A 87 7.99 41.06 24.77
CA THR A 87 9.06 42.06 24.69
C THR A 87 9.84 41.85 23.38
N THR A 88 9.97 42.90 22.58
CA THR A 88 10.85 43.00 21.41
C THR A 88 12.31 43.08 21.86
N LEU A 89 13.20 42.30 21.25
CA LEU A 89 14.65 42.38 21.45
C LEU A 89 15.28 43.43 20.51
N PRO A 90 16.27 44.21 20.96
CA PRO A 90 16.79 45.38 20.25
C PRO A 90 17.80 45.02 19.15
N VAL A 91 17.91 45.91 18.15
CA VAL A 91 19.10 46.09 17.31
C VAL A 91 19.45 47.57 17.32
#